data_AF-A0A354YTH9-F1
#
_entry.id   AF-A0A354YTH9-F1
#
_cell.length_a   1.000
_cell.length_b   1.000
_cell.length_c   1.000
_cell.angle_alpha   90.00
_cell.angle_beta   90.00
_cell.angle_gamma   90.00
#
_symmetry.space_group_name_H-M   'P 1'
#
loop_
_entity.id
_entity.type
_entity.pdbx_description
1 polymer ?
#
loop_
_entity_poly.entity_id
_entity_poly.type
_entity_poly.pdbx_seq_one_letter_code
_entity_poly.pdbx_strand_id
1 'polypeptide(L)' 'EIMQEKQVNRVPVVRHGKLVGIISRNDILKSLVKKNG' A
#
# COMPACT_ATOMS: atom_id res chain seq x y z
N GLU A 1 1.97 -6.15 -9.29
CA GLU A 1 3.34 -6.65 -9.49
C GLU A 1 4.27 -6.43 -8.30
N ILE A 2 4.79 -5.22 -8.06
CA ILE A 2 5.91 -4.96 -7.12
C ILE A 2 5.83 -5.67 -5.76
N MET A 3 4.72 -5.52 -5.02
CA MET A 3 4.57 -6.15 -3.70
C MET A 3 4.64 -7.69 -3.77
N GLN A 4 4.12 -8.29 -4.84
CA GLN A 4 4.15 -9.74 -5.06
C GLN A 4 5.55 -10.21 -5.44
N GLU A 5 6.17 -9.56 -6.42
CA GLU A 5 7.53 -9.89 -6.88
C GLU A 5 8.56 -9.81 -5.76
N LYS A 6 8.48 -8.76 -4.94
CA LYS A 6 9.39 -8.55 -3.81
C LYS A 6 8.98 -9.32 -2.55
N GLN A 7 7.89 -10.08 -2.59
CA GLN A 7 7.33 -10.83 -1.45
C GLN A 7 7.14 -9.97 -0.19
N VAL A 8 6.74 -8.71 -0.36
CA VAL A 8 6.47 -7.78 0.75
C VAL A 8 4.97 -7.60 0.97
N ASN A 9 4.61 -7.46 2.24
CA ASN A 9 3.22 -7.24 2.67
C ASN A 9 2.84 -5.76 2.82
N ARG A 10 3.85 -4.89 2.92
CA ARG A 10 3.70 -3.45 3.14
C ARG A 10 4.82 -2.68 2.47
N VAL A 11 4.54 -1.45 2.08
CA VAL A 11 5.50 -0.54 1.43
C VAL A 11 5.43 0.83 2.12
N PRO A 12 6.58 1.46 2.44
CA PRO A 12 6.61 2.81 2.99
C PRO A 12 6.25 3.85 1.92
N VAL A 13 5.54 4.90 2.31
CA VAL A 13 5.28 6.08 1.48
C VAL A 13 6.18 7.20 1.95
N VAL A 14 7.01 7.73 1.05
CA VAL A 14 8.02 8.75 1.36
C VAL A 14 7.71 10.03 0.57
N ARG A 15 7.80 11.20 1.22
CA ARG A 15 7.70 12.53 0.61
C ARG A 15 8.91 13.35 1.02
N HIS A 16 9.66 13.88 0.05
CA HIS A 16 10.86 14.70 0.32
C HIS A 16 11.85 13.99 1.28
N GLY A 17 12.10 12.70 1.06
CA GLY A 17 12.98 11.89 1.92
C GLY A 17 12.42 11.55 3.31
N LYS A 18 11.24 12.05 3.69
CA LYS A 18 10.59 11.76 4.96
C LYS A 18 9.53 10.67 4.80
N LEU A 19 9.54 9.69 5.71
CA LEU A 19 8.46 8.71 5.83
C LEU A 19 7.17 9.43 6.23
N VAL A 20 6.12 9.29 5.42
CA VAL A 20 4.81 9.91 5.68
C VAL A 20 3.69 8.90 5.87
N GLY A 21 3.95 7.61 5.68
CA GLY A 21 2.95 6.57 5.89
C GLY A 21 3.42 5.20 5.42
N ILE A 22 2.52 4.22 5.57
CA ILE A 22 2.71 2.83 5.16
C ILE A 22 1.43 2.38 4.45
N ILE A 23 1.58 1.67 3.34
CA ILE A 23 0.45 1.01 2.65
C ILE A 23 0.66 -0.50 2.70
N SER A 24 -0.36 -1.23 3.14
CA SER A 24 -0.42 -2.68 3.11
C SER A 24 -1.36 -3.19 2.02
N ARG A 25 -1.26 -4.49 1.72
CA ARG A 25 -2.22 -5.19 0.85
C ARG A 25 -3.67 -5.07 1.35
N ASN A 26 -3.87 -5.04 2.67
CA ASN A 26 -5.19 -4.91 3.25
C ASN A 26 -5.81 -3.53 3.02
N ASP A 27 -4.98 -2.47 3.00
CA ASP A 27 -5.44 -1.10 2.69
C ASP A 27 -5.90 -1.01 1.24
N ILE A 28 -5.21 -1.67 0.32
CA ILE A 28 -5.61 -1.79 -1.09
C ILE A 28 -6.97 -2.50 -1.19
N LEU A 29 -7.13 -3.66 -0.55
CA LEU A 29 -8.39 -4.40 -0.56
C LEU A 29 -9.56 -3.57 -0.02
N LYS A 30 -9.38 -2.92 1.14
CA LYS A 30 -10.39 -2.02 1.72
C LYS A 30 -10.76 -0.87 0.77
N SER A 31 -9.77 -0.29 0.10
CA SER A 31 -10.01 0.79 -0.87
C SER A 31 -10.80 0.32 -2.10
N LEU A 32 -10.63 -0.93 -2.54
CA LEU A 32 -11.36 -1.49 -3.67
C LEU A 32 -12.83 -1.76 -3.29
N VAL A 33 -13.07 -2.31 -2.10
CA VAL A 33 -14.43 -2.55 -1.60
C VAL A 33 -15.19 -1.24 -1.43
N LYS A 34 -14.55 -0.20 -0.89
CA LYS A 34 -15.17 1.12 -0.68
C LYS A 34 -15.56 1.84 -1.99
N LYS A 35 -14.93 1.51 -3.13
CA LYS A 35 -15.23 2.15 -4.42
C LYS A 35 -16.45 1.57 -5.14
N ASN A 36 -16.95 0.41 -4.70
CA ASN A 36 -18.03 -0.33 -5.37
C ASN A 36 -19.33 -0.36 -4.53
N GLY A 37 -19.44 0.49 -3.50
CA GLY A 37 -20.64 0.67 -2.68
C GLY A 37 -21.17 2.09 -2.78
#